data_AF-A0A9E4PJR6-F1
#
_entry.id   AF-A0A9E4PJR6-F1
#
_cell.length_a   1.000
_cell.length_b   1.000
_cell.length_c   1.000
_cell.angle_alpha   90.00
_cell.angle_beta   90.00
_cell.angle_gamma   90.00
#
_symmetry.space_group_name_H-M   'P 1'
#
loop_
_entity.id
_entity.type
_entity.pdbx_description
1 polymer ?
#
loop_
_entity_poly.entity_id
_entity_poly.type
_entity_poly.pdbx_seq_one_letter_code
_entity_poly.pdbx_strand_id
1 'polypeptide(L)'
;MPPSNRASTGRAARAIRQALRRHRAALGAGPVVLAVSGGPDSLGLLLAAAVVRGRPELVAAHFSHGLRPSADPRAARLVKRVAASLGIAFEHGSARTGPSEEEARDARYGFLAEVAAAHGASAVVTAHTQDDQAETLLLRLTRGTGLRGAGAMRELSERAAGGAKLTLLRPLLGVSRAEME
;
A
#
# COMPACT_ATOMS: atom_id res chain seq x y z
N MET A 1 -17.14 -24.65 0.92
CA MET A 1 -17.02 -23.81 2.13
C MET A 1 -15.87 -22.85 1.92
N PRO A 2 -16.07 -21.52 1.95
CA PRO A 2 -14.95 -20.59 1.87
C PRO A 2 -14.12 -20.72 3.17
N PRO A 3 -12.78 -20.68 3.10
CA PRO A 3 -11.96 -20.71 4.31
C PRO A 3 -12.23 -19.47 5.16
N SER A 4 -12.18 -19.64 6.47
CA SER A 4 -12.54 -18.63 7.46
C SER A 4 -11.65 -17.37 7.41
N ASN A 5 -12.28 -16.19 7.33
CA ASN A 5 -11.73 -14.81 7.37
C ASN A 5 -10.64 -14.54 8.45
N ARG A 6 -10.53 -15.39 9.48
CA ARG A 6 -9.47 -15.29 10.51
C ARG A 6 -8.10 -15.77 10.02
N ALA A 7 -8.04 -16.72 9.09
CA ALA A 7 -6.79 -17.29 8.61
C ALA A 7 -6.08 -16.37 7.60
N SER A 8 -6.83 -15.71 6.71
CA SER A 8 -6.34 -14.76 5.70
C SER A 8 -5.69 -13.54 6.35
N THR A 9 -6.41 -12.88 7.27
CA THR A 9 -5.87 -11.76 8.07
C THR A 9 -4.60 -12.15 8.85
N GLY A 10 -4.52 -13.40 9.31
CA GLY A 10 -3.36 -13.93 10.05
C GLY A 10 -2.07 -14.02 9.24
N ARG A 11 -2.15 -14.35 7.94
CA ARG A 11 -0.98 -14.40 7.05
C ARG A 11 -0.50 -13.00 6.69
N ALA A 12 -1.41 -12.10 6.31
CA ALA A 12 -1.07 -10.70 6.03
C ALA A 12 -0.41 -10.02 7.25
N ALA A 13 -1.00 -10.16 8.45
CA ALA A 13 -0.45 -9.57 9.68
C ALA A 13 0.93 -10.15 10.03
N ARG A 14 1.17 -11.44 9.75
CA ARG A 14 2.48 -12.07 9.92
C ARG A 14 3.51 -11.50 8.94
N ALA A 15 3.14 -11.36 7.68
CA ALA A 15 4.00 -10.80 6.64
C ALA A 15 4.39 -9.35 6.96
N ILE A 16 3.41 -8.51 7.35
CA ILE A 16 3.65 -7.13 7.79
C ILE A 16 4.61 -7.09 8.98
N ARG A 17 4.38 -7.91 10.01
CA ARG A 17 5.25 -7.98 11.20
C ARG A 17 6.68 -8.39 10.83
N GLN A 18 6.85 -9.37 9.96
CA GLN A 18 8.16 -9.83 9.52
C GLN A 18 8.89 -8.77 8.71
N ALA A 19 8.20 -8.10 7.79
CA ALA A 19 8.77 -7.03 6.99
C ALA A 19 9.21 -5.82 7.85
N LEU A 20 8.36 -5.39 8.80
CA LEU A 20 8.70 -4.32 9.75
C LEU A 20 9.93 -4.68 10.60
N ARG A 21 10.05 -5.95 11.03
CA ARG A 21 11.22 -6.42 11.79
C ARG A 21 12.48 -6.49 10.93
N ARG A 22 12.38 -7.04 9.72
CA ARG A 22 13.49 -7.21 8.78
C ARG A 22 14.10 -5.86 8.39
N HIS A 23 13.26 -4.86 8.19
CA HIS A 23 13.68 -3.53 7.72
C HIS A 23 13.73 -2.47 8.83
N ARG A 24 13.68 -2.87 10.11
CA ARG A 24 13.63 -1.93 11.24
C ARG A 24 14.74 -0.88 11.21
N ALA A 25 15.97 -1.28 10.83
CA ALA A 25 17.10 -0.36 10.74
C ALA A 25 16.90 0.72 9.64
N ALA A 26 16.29 0.35 8.52
CA ALA A 26 16.01 1.27 7.42
C ALA A 26 14.77 2.15 7.68
N LEU A 27 13.78 1.62 8.42
CA LEU A 27 12.53 2.31 8.73
C LEU A 27 12.61 3.21 9.98
N GLY A 28 13.65 3.08 10.81
CA GLY A 28 13.75 3.84 12.05
C GLY A 28 12.55 3.65 13.00
N ALA A 29 12.17 4.70 13.72
CA ALA A 29 11.10 4.66 14.73
C ALA A 29 9.87 5.52 14.37
N GLY A 30 9.84 6.13 13.18
CA GLY A 30 8.74 6.99 12.74
C GLY A 30 7.44 6.22 12.44
N PRO A 31 6.31 6.94 12.30
CA PRO A 31 5.06 6.38 11.81
C PRO A 31 5.22 5.76 10.42
N VAL A 32 4.24 4.94 10.02
CA VAL A 32 4.14 4.45 8.63
C VAL A 32 2.79 4.82 8.03
N VAL A 33 2.83 5.23 6.77
CA VAL A 33 1.64 5.56 5.99
C VAL A 33 1.17 4.31 5.25
N LEU A 34 -0.08 3.93 5.39
CA LEU A 34 -0.71 2.85 4.63
C LEU A 34 -1.43 3.46 3.42
N ALA A 35 -1.03 3.08 2.21
CA ALA A 35 -1.72 3.51 0.99
C ALA A 35 -2.99 2.66 0.78
N VAL A 36 -4.17 3.24 1.04
CA VAL A 36 -5.45 2.54 1.03
C VAL A 36 -6.36 3.05 -0.10
N SER A 37 -6.48 2.30 -1.19
CA SER A 37 -7.33 2.66 -2.34
C SER A 37 -8.83 2.44 -2.07
N GLY A 38 -9.18 1.66 -1.06
CA GLY A 38 -10.56 1.24 -0.78
C GLY A 38 -10.95 -0.07 -1.46
N GLY A 39 -10.05 -0.70 -2.21
CA GLY A 39 -10.21 -2.07 -2.71
C GLY A 39 -9.87 -3.12 -1.64
N PRO A 40 -10.23 -4.40 -1.87
CA PRO A 40 -10.07 -5.50 -0.90
C PRO A 40 -8.65 -5.63 -0.34
N ASP A 41 -7.63 -5.69 -1.18
CA ASP A 41 -6.23 -5.85 -0.73
C ASP A 41 -5.78 -4.71 0.18
N SER A 42 -6.17 -3.49 -0.17
CA SER A 42 -5.77 -2.30 0.58
C SER A 42 -6.50 -2.16 1.93
N LEU A 43 -7.75 -2.62 1.99
CA LEU A 43 -8.51 -2.73 3.24
C LEU A 43 -7.97 -3.88 4.10
N GLY A 44 -7.62 -5.01 3.48
CA GLY A 44 -6.96 -6.13 4.14
C GLY A 44 -5.60 -5.72 4.72
N LEU A 45 -4.81 -4.91 4.01
CA LEU A 45 -3.58 -4.31 4.54
C LEU A 45 -3.89 -3.46 5.79
N LEU A 46 -4.88 -2.58 5.74
CA LEU A 46 -5.27 -1.72 6.87
C LEU A 46 -5.67 -2.55 8.10
N LEU A 47 -6.54 -3.54 7.91
CA LEU A 47 -7.02 -4.42 8.98
C LEU A 47 -5.89 -5.27 9.56
N ALA A 48 -5.08 -5.88 8.70
CA ALA A 48 -3.95 -6.71 9.10
C ALA A 48 -2.86 -5.89 9.82
N ALA A 49 -2.56 -4.69 9.35
CA ALA A 49 -1.61 -3.80 9.99
C ALA A 49 -2.09 -3.38 11.39
N ALA A 50 -3.39 -3.09 11.55
CA ALA A 50 -3.94 -2.64 12.83
C ALA A 50 -3.74 -3.64 13.98
N VAL A 51 -3.76 -4.94 13.68
CA VAL A 51 -3.62 -6.03 14.67
C VAL A 51 -2.17 -6.47 14.92
N VAL A 52 -1.18 -5.88 14.26
CA VAL A 52 0.24 -6.19 14.50
C VAL A 52 0.68 -5.63 15.85
N ARG A 53 1.08 -6.51 16.78
CA ARG A 53 1.64 -6.11 18.08
C ARG A 53 3.01 -5.46 17.91
N GLY A 54 3.23 -4.33 18.58
CA GLY A 54 4.48 -3.57 18.53
C GLY A 54 4.71 -2.88 17.18
N ARG A 55 3.64 -2.64 16.42
CA ARG A 55 3.68 -1.84 15.20
C ARG A 55 4.01 -0.36 15.53
N PRO A 56 4.61 0.38 14.57
CA PRO A 56 4.65 1.84 14.65
C PRO A 56 3.24 2.44 14.61
N GLU A 57 3.17 3.75 14.85
CA GLU A 57 1.98 4.53 14.56
C GLU A 57 1.60 4.39 13.08
N LEU A 58 0.29 4.35 12.81
CA LEU A 58 -0.25 4.13 11.47
C LEU A 58 -1.04 5.36 11.03
N VAL A 59 -0.86 5.73 9.77
CA VAL A 59 -1.68 6.74 9.08
C VAL A 59 -2.27 6.09 7.84
N ALA A 60 -3.60 6.08 7.69
CA ALA A 60 -4.26 5.59 6.47
C ALA A 60 -4.39 6.74 5.47
N ALA A 61 -3.80 6.60 4.29
CA ALA A 61 -3.85 7.60 3.24
C ALA A 61 -4.62 7.08 2.02
N HIS A 62 -5.72 7.74 1.68
CA HIS A 62 -6.54 7.45 0.50
C HIS A 62 -6.35 8.54 -0.55
N PHE A 63 -6.14 8.14 -1.81
CA PHE A 63 -6.04 9.07 -2.94
C PHE A 63 -7.11 8.77 -3.98
N SER A 64 -7.92 9.77 -4.32
CA SER A 64 -8.93 9.69 -5.38
C SER A 64 -8.40 10.35 -6.66
N HIS A 65 -8.23 9.59 -7.73
CA HIS A 65 -7.69 10.08 -9.02
C HIS A 65 -8.76 10.68 -9.95
N GLY A 66 -10.05 10.69 -9.56
CA GLY A 66 -11.12 11.33 -10.33
C GLY A 66 -11.59 10.57 -11.56
N LEU A 67 -10.92 9.46 -11.93
CA LEU A 67 -11.33 8.58 -13.04
C LEU A 67 -12.72 7.95 -12.83
N ARG A 68 -13.20 7.84 -11.58
CA ARG A 68 -14.54 7.32 -11.26
C ARG A 68 -15.28 8.26 -10.28
N PRO A 69 -15.79 9.41 -10.76
CA PRO A 69 -16.38 10.44 -9.90
C PRO A 69 -17.50 9.96 -8.97
N SER A 70 -18.26 8.94 -9.38
CA SER A 70 -19.35 8.36 -8.58
C SER A 70 -18.89 7.33 -7.55
N ALA A 71 -17.73 6.69 -7.75
CA ALA A 71 -17.19 5.65 -6.88
C ALA A 71 -16.20 6.20 -5.84
N ASP A 72 -15.42 7.22 -6.20
CA ASP A 72 -14.38 7.80 -5.36
C ASP A 72 -14.91 8.26 -3.97
N PRO A 73 -16.07 8.96 -3.86
CA PRO A 73 -16.60 9.36 -2.56
C PRO A 73 -17.07 8.18 -1.69
N ARG A 74 -17.40 7.04 -2.30
CA ARG A 74 -17.79 5.83 -1.55
C ARG A 74 -16.56 5.14 -0.98
N ALA A 75 -15.49 5.02 -1.78
CA ALA A 75 -14.22 4.47 -1.33
C ALA A 75 -13.62 5.30 -0.19
N ALA A 76 -13.53 6.63 -0.35
CA ALA A 76 -13.01 7.52 0.68
C ALA A 76 -13.79 7.40 2.01
N ARG A 77 -15.13 7.38 1.95
CA ARG A 77 -15.98 7.19 3.13
C ARG A 77 -15.80 5.83 3.78
N LEU A 78 -15.62 4.77 2.99
CA LEU A 78 -15.34 3.43 3.51
C LEU A 78 -14.03 3.41 4.28
N VAL A 79 -12.94 3.87 3.66
CA VAL A 79 -11.61 3.89 4.28
C VAL A 79 -11.62 4.74 5.55
N LYS A 80 -12.21 5.94 5.50
CA LYS A 80 -12.34 6.82 6.68
C LYS A 80 -13.06 6.11 7.84
N ARG A 81 -14.16 5.42 7.58
CA ARG A 81 -14.91 4.69 8.62
C ARG A 81 -14.10 3.54 9.21
N VAL A 82 -13.41 2.77 8.37
CA VAL A 82 -12.58 1.65 8.84
C VAL A 82 -11.40 2.18 9.66
N ALA A 83 -10.68 3.20 9.18
CA ALA A 83 -9.58 3.81 9.92
C ALA A 83 -10.03 4.36 11.28
N ALA A 84 -11.17 5.08 11.32
CA ALA A 84 -11.74 5.59 12.57
C ALA A 84 -12.08 4.47 13.56
N SER A 85 -12.66 3.36 13.09
CA SER A 85 -12.98 2.20 13.94
C SER A 85 -11.75 1.50 14.54
N LEU A 86 -10.57 1.72 13.95
CA LEU A 86 -9.29 1.16 14.37
C LEU A 86 -8.44 2.16 15.17
N GLY A 87 -8.91 3.40 15.36
CA GLY A 87 -8.14 4.48 15.98
C GLY A 87 -6.92 4.90 15.16
N ILE A 88 -7.01 4.83 13.83
CA ILE A 88 -5.93 5.16 12.88
C ILE A 88 -6.23 6.51 12.23
N ALA A 89 -5.24 7.40 12.19
CA ALA A 89 -5.34 8.69 11.52
C ALA A 89 -5.68 8.50 10.03
N PHE A 90 -6.46 9.42 9.45
CA PHE A 90 -6.92 9.29 8.07
C PHE A 90 -6.65 10.56 7.28
N GLU A 91 -5.94 10.40 6.16
CA GLU A 91 -5.64 11.46 5.21
C GLU A 91 -6.29 11.14 3.86
N HIS A 92 -6.87 12.17 3.24
CA HIS A 92 -7.52 12.05 1.94
C HIS A 92 -7.02 13.12 0.98
N GLY A 93 -6.46 12.68 -0.14
CA GLY A 93 -6.11 13.54 -1.27
C GLY A 93 -6.97 13.22 -2.49
N SER A 94 -7.18 14.21 -3.34
CA SER A 94 -7.83 13.98 -4.62
C SER A 94 -7.25 14.88 -5.70
N ALA A 95 -7.08 14.34 -6.90
CA ALA A 95 -6.77 15.13 -8.09
C ALA A 95 -7.59 14.60 -9.26
N ARG A 96 -7.92 15.46 -10.23
CA ARG A 96 -8.37 15.01 -11.54
C ARG A 96 -7.12 14.76 -12.37
N THR A 97 -6.70 13.50 -12.48
CA THR A 97 -5.58 13.13 -13.34
C THR A 97 -6.08 12.98 -14.77
N GLY A 98 -5.19 13.10 -15.77
CA GLY A 98 -5.53 12.72 -17.14
C GLY A 98 -5.81 11.22 -17.26
N PRO A 99 -6.12 10.73 -18.48
CA PRO A 99 -6.45 9.32 -18.70
C PRO A 99 -5.25 8.37 -18.51
N SER A 100 -4.03 8.92 -18.36
CA SER A 100 -2.82 8.13 -18.20
C SER A 100 -2.74 7.51 -16.79
N GLU A 101 -2.54 6.19 -16.75
CA GLU A 101 -2.27 5.47 -15.52
C GLU A 101 -0.98 5.98 -14.84
N GLU A 102 0.00 6.43 -15.63
CA GLU A 102 1.26 6.97 -15.12
C GLU A 102 1.04 8.29 -14.37
N GLU A 103 0.24 9.20 -14.94
CA GLU A 103 -0.11 10.47 -14.28
C GLU A 103 -0.89 10.23 -12.98
N ALA A 104 -1.86 9.32 -13.00
CA ALA A 104 -2.61 8.93 -11.81
C ALA A 104 -1.70 8.33 -10.74
N ARG A 105 -0.72 7.53 -11.16
CA ARG A 105 0.27 6.93 -10.28
C ARG A 105 1.19 7.99 -9.67
N ASP A 106 1.66 8.95 -10.44
CA ASP A 106 2.54 10.01 -9.97
C ASP A 106 1.83 10.96 -9.00
N ALA A 107 0.60 11.38 -9.32
CA ALA A 107 -0.21 12.18 -8.42
C ALA A 107 -0.46 11.47 -7.09
N ARG A 108 -0.77 10.16 -7.12
CA ARG A 108 -0.92 9.34 -5.91
C ARG A 108 0.36 9.31 -5.07
N TYR A 109 1.52 9.08 -5.70
CA TYR A 109 2.78 9.03 -4.94
C TYR A 109 3.22 10.42 -4.45
N GLY A 110 2.89 11.49 -5.16
CA GLY A 110 3.06 12.87 -4.69
C GLY A 110 2.27 13.12 -3.39
N PHE A 111 0.98 12.81 -3.39
CA PHE A 111 0.14 12.89 -2.19
C PHE A 111 0.68 12.01 -1.04
N LEU A 112 1.10 10.78 -1.33
CA LEU A 112 1.66 9.90 -0.29
C LEU A 112 2.97 10.45 0.30
N ALA A 113 3.77 11.17 -0.50
CA ALA A 113 4.97 11.84 -0.03
C ALA A 113 4.63 13.04 0.88
N GLU A 114 3.61 13.83 0.52
CA GLU A 114 3.11 14.94 1.35
C GLU A 114 2.61 14.44 2.70
N VAL A 115 1.80 13.37 2.71
CA VAL A 115 1.32 12.75 3.96
C VAL A 115 2.48 12.20 4.79
N ALA A 116 3.44 11.52 4.15
CA ALA A 116 4.60 11.01 4.86
C ALA A 116 5.41 12.14 5.51
N ALA A 117 5.60 13.25 4.81
CA ALA A 117 6.30 14.42 5.36
C ALA A 117 5.51 15.06 6.52
N ALA A 118 4.20 15.26 6.36
CA ALA A 118 3.35 15.89 7.37
C ALA A 118 3.32 15.11 8.71
N HIS A 119 3.41 13.78 8.65
CA HIS A 119 3.39 12.90 9.82
C HIS A 119 4.79 12.45 10.28
N GLY A 120 5.87 12.92 9.64
CA GLY A 120 7.23 12.45 9.93
C GLY A 120 7.39 10.93 9.73
N ALA A 121 6.63 10.36 8.78
CA ALA A 121 6.59 8.93 8.55
C ALA A 121 7.85 8.43 7.86
N SER A 122 8.29 7.24 8.24
CA SER A 122 9.53 6.66 7.71
C SER A 122 9.36 5.86 6.42
N ALA A 123 8.13 5.43 6.13
CA ALA A 123 7.80 4.73 4.91
C ALA A 123 6.31 4.78 4.57
N VAL A 124 6.03 4.49 3.30
CA VAL A 124 4.70 4.18 2.79
C VAL A 124 4.60 2.69 2.52
N VAL A 125 3.59 2.05 3.10
CA VAL A 125 3.26 0.64 2.94
C VAL A 125 2.15 0.51 1.90
N THR A 126 2.34 -0.39 0.93
CA THR A 126 1.37 -0.64 -0.15
C THR A 126 0.91 -2.08 -0.15
N ALA A 127 -0.31 -2.31 -0.64
CA ALA A 127 -0.96 -3.62 -0.61
C ALA A 127 -0.63 -4.51 -1.83
N HIS A 128 0.56 -4.36 -2.43
CA HIS A 128 0.94 -5.19 -3.57
C HIS A 128 1.11 -6.66 -3.15
N THR A 129 0.45 -7.56 -3.86
CA THR A 129 0.37 -9.00 -3.57
C THR A 129 1.30 -9.82 -4.46
N GLN A 130 1.28 -11.14 -4.27
CA GLN A 130 1.93 -12.10 -5.16
C GLN A 130 1.38 -12.02 -6.59
N ASP A 131 0.08 -11.78 -6.75
CA ASP A 131 -0.57 -11.65 -8.05
C ASP A 131 -0.02 -10.43 -8.82
N ASP A 132 0.17 -9.29 -8.14
CA ASP A 132 0.76 -8.09 -8.75
C ASP A 132 2.23 -8.33 -9.19
N GLN A 133 2.95 -9.21 -8.50
CA GLN A 133 4.30 -9.64 -8.91
C GLN A 133 4.26 -10.42 -10.22
N ALA A 134 3.34 -11.37 -10.33
CA ALA A 134 3.16 -12.18 -11.53
C ALA A 134 2.77 -11.29 -12.72
N GLU A 135 1.83 -10.37 -12.54
CA GLU A 135 1.44 -9.39 -13.56
C GLU A 135 2.62 -8.52 -13.99
N THR A 136 3.37 -7.98 -13.03
CA THR A 136 4.56 -7.15 -13.31
C THR A 136 5.62 -7.94 -14.08
N LEU A 137 5.85 -9.19 -13.70
CA LEU A 137 6.81 -10.06 -14.38
C LEU A 137 6.37 -10.34 -15.82
N LEU A 138 5.12 -10.74 -16.03
CA LEU A 138 4.56 -11.00 -17.36
C LEU A 138 4.65 -9.78 -18.26
N LEU A 139 4.28 -8.59 -17.77
CA LEU A 139 4.38 -7.32 -18.50
C LEU A 139 5.82 -6.97 -18.90
N ARG A 140 6.81 -7.33 -18.08
CA ARG A 140 8.23 -7.08 -18.39
C ARG A 140 8.77 -8.08 -19.41
N LEU A 141 8.38 -9.34 -19.29
CA LEU A 141 8.74 -10.38 -20.25
C LEU A 141 8.19 -10.08 -21.65
N THR A 142 6.94 -9.62 -21.76
CA THR A 142 6.36 -9.22 -23.05
C THR A 142 7.03 -8.01 -23.68
N ARG A 143 7.71 -7.17 -22.87
CA ARG A 143 8.50 -6.02 -23.33
C ARG A 143 9.96 -6.36 -23.66
N GLY A 144 10.32 -7.65 -23.70
CA GLY A 144 11.65 -8.10 -24.12
C GLY A 144 12.76 -7.88 -23.08
N THR A 145 12.43 -7.65 -21.80
CA THR A 145 13.47 -7.57 -20.77
C THR A 145 14.04 -8.97 -20.52
N GLY A 146 15.33 -9.17 -20.77
CA GLY A 146 16.01 -10.43 -20.44
C GLY A 146 15.92 -10.79 -18.95
N LEU A 147 16.26 -12.02 -18.58
CA LEU A 147 16.14 -12.56 -17.20
C LEU A 147 16.78 -11.68 -16.11
N ARG A 148 17.80 -10.88 -16.43
CA ARG A 148 18.44 -9.93 -15.50
C ARG A 148 17.59 -8.68 -15.20
N GLY A 149 16.61 -8.34 -16.04
CA GLY A 149 15.61 -7.27 -15.82
C GLY A 149 14.27 -7.78 -15.26
N ALA A 150 14.14 -9.10 -15.08
CA ALA A 150 12.89 -9.77 -14.70
C ALA A 150 12.55 -9.68 -13.21
N GLY A 151 13.44 -9.14 -12.36
CA GLY A 151 13.13 -8.95 -10.94
C GLY A 151 12.01 -7.93 -10.77
N ALA A 152 10.80 -8.36 -10.42
CA ALA A 152 9.58 -7.55 -10.41
C ALA A 152 9.60 -6.43 -9.35
N MET A 153 8.78 -6.48 -8.28
CA MET A 153 8.84 -5.45 -7.23
C MET A 153 9.70 -5.92 -6.05
N ARG A 154 10.52 -5.03 -5.49
CA ARG A 154 11.26 -5.28 -4.23
C ARG A 154 10.35 -5.03 -3.03
N GLU A 155 10.55 -5.80 -1.96
CA GLU A 155 9.84 -5.61 -0.67
C GLU A 155 10.13 -4.23 -0.08
N LEU A 156 11.38 -3.76 -0.15
CA LEU A 156 11.78 -2.39 0.20
C LEU A 156 12.44 -1.72 -1.02
N SER A 157 12.01 -0.52 -1.34
CA SER A 157 12.55 0.28 -2.45
C SER A 157 12.37 1.77 -2.21
N GLU A 158 13.22 2.61 -2.82
CA GLU A 158 13.00 4.05 -2.87
C GLU A 158 12.25 4.46 -4.16
N ARG A 159 11.45 5.53 -4.09
CA ARG A 159 10.84 6.20 -5.25
C ARG A 159 11.01 7.70 -5.10
N ALA A 160 11.36 8.41 -6.18
CA ALA A 160 11.27 9.87 -6.19
C ALA A 160 9.80 10.29 -6.32
N ALA A 161 9.30 11.11 -5.40
CA ALA A 161 7.95 11.64 -5.41
C ALA A 161 7.89 12.95 -4.61
N GLY A 162 7.17 13.96 -5.10
CA GLY A 162 7.01 15.24 -4.40
C GLY A 162 8.33 15.97 -4.10
N GLY A 163 9.35 15.80 -4.94
CA GLY A 163 10.69 16.38 -4.73
C GLY A 163 11.54 15.66 -3.67
N ALA A 164 11.04 14.57 -3.06
CA ALA A 164 11.75 13.81 -2.04
C ALA A 164 11.88 12.32 -2.40
N LYS A 165 12.73 11.62 -1.66
CA LYS A 165 12.82 10.15 -1.71
C LYS A 165 11.79 9.55 -0.75
N LEU A 166 10.89 8.76 -1.31
CA LEU A 166 9.86 8.03 -0.58
C LEU A 166 10.28 6.57 -0.43
N THR A 167 10.42 6.11 0.82
CA THR A 167 10.64 4.70 1.13
C THR A 167 9.33 3.93 0.98
N LEU A 168 9.32 2.92 0.12
CA LEU A 168 8.17 2.06 -0.14
C LEU A 168 8.40 0.66 0.44
N LEU A 169 7.47 0.22 1.27
CA LEU A 169 7.41 -1.14 1.82
C LEU A 169 6.23 -1.91 1.19
N ARG A 170 6.49 -3.14 0.74
CA ARG A 170 5.51 -4.05 0.12
C ARG A 170 5.53 -5.39 0.86
N PRO A 171 4.95 -5.48 2.06
CA PRO A 171 5.06 -6.67 2.89
C PRO A 171 4.26 -7.86 2.35
N LEU A 172 3.34 -7.62 1.42
CA LEU A 172 2.38 -8.62 0.94
C LEU A 172 2.80 -9.29 -0.37
N LEU A 173 4.02 -9.06 -0.88
CA LEU A 173 4.47 -9.62 -2.16
C LEU A 173 4.53 -11.16 -2.19
N GLY A 174 4.53 -11.82 -1.02
CA GLY A 174 4.43 -13.27 -0.87
C GLY A 174 3.07 -13.76 -0.38
N VAL A 175 2.05 -12.90 -0.39
CA VAL A 175 0.67 -13.19 0.00
C VAL A 175 -0.19 -13.07 -1.24
N SER A 176 -0.99 -14.09 -1.55
CA SER A 176 -1.90 -14.06 -2.70
C SER A 176 -3.14 -13.22 -2.43
N ARG A 177 -3.82 -12.74 -3.47
CA ARG A 177 -5.09 -12.01 -3.35
C ARG A 177 -6.17 -12.82 -2.63
N ALA A 178 -6.22 -14.13 -2.88
CA ALA A 178 -7.14 -15.06 -2.19
C ALA A 178 -6.86 -15.17 -0.67
N GLU A 179 -5.66 -14.82 -0.22
CA GLU A 179 -5.29 -14.77 1.20
C GLU A 179 -5.52 -13.39 1.81
N MET A 180 -5.98 -12.42 1.02
CA MET A 180 -6.39 -11.08 1.46
C MET A 180 -7.92 -10.96 1.64
N GLU A 181 -8.68 -11.87 1.01
CA GLU A 181 -10.16 -12.00 1.09
C GLU A 181 -10.64 -12.86 2.27
#